data_AF-A0A0G0W0A0-F1
#
_entry.id   AF-A0A0G0W0A0-F1
#
_cell.length_a   1.000
_cell.length_b   1.000
_cell.length_c   1.000
_cell.angle_alpha   90.00
_cell.angle_beta   90.00
_cell.angle_gamma   90.00
#
_symmetry.space_group_name_H-M   'P 1'
#
loop_
_entity.id
_entity.type
_entity.pdbx_description
1 polymer ?
#
loop_
_entity_poly.entity_id
_entity_poly.type
_entity_poly.pdbx_seq_one_letter_code
_entity_poly.pdbx_strand_id
1 'polypeptide(L)'
;MDDIVISVTITGDKAVQELNKKYLDRDTTTDVLSFPINEKQEDGSYYLGDVVVNKEQALRQADKYGNEVETEVSELVAHGVLHLLGVHHHDDDEHTVHGKPVKKDTGQ
;
A
#
# COMPACT_ATOMS: atom_id res chain seq x y z
N MET A 1 1.61 23.07 12.14
CA MET A 1 1.94 21.64 11.97
C MET A 1 2.16 21.46 10.49
N ASP A 2 3.25 20.83 10.09
CA ASP A 2 3.44 20.44 8.68
C ASP A 2 2.42 19.33 8.36
N ASP A 3 1.74 19.41 7.22
CA ASP A 3 0.76 18.39 6.81
C ASP A 3 1.47 17.06 6.54
N ILE A 4 0.83 15.95 6.92
CA ILE A 4 1.30 14.61 6.59
C ILE A 4 0.43 14.08 5.45
N VAL A 5 1.08 13.62 4.38
CA VAL A 5 0.41 13.17 3.17
C VAL A 5 0.66 11.68 2.95
N ILE A 6 -0.41 10.95 2.69
CA ILE A 6 -0.40 9.57 2.20
C ILE A 6 -1.22 9.50 0.92
N SER A 7 -0.82 8.61 0.02
CA SER A 7 -1.57 8.27 -1.19
C SER A 7 -2.18 6.89 -1.01
N VAL A 8 -3.47 6.75 -1.30
CA VAL A 8 -4.18 5.46 -1.22
C VAL A 8 -4.75 5.16 -2.60
N THR A 9 -4.36 4.02 -3.17
CA THR A 9 -4.85 3.54 -4.46
C THR A 9 -5.60 2.23 -4.27
N ILE A 10 -6.86 2.18 -4.71
CA ILE A 10 -7.66 0.94 -4.73
C ILE A 10 -7.67 0.39 -6.16
N THR A 11 -7.19 -0.83 -6.34
CA THR A 11 -7.05 -1.48 -7.65
C THR A 11 -7.37 -2.98 -7.58
N GLY A 12 -7.18 -3.73 -8.67
CA GLY A 12 -7.48 -5.17 -8.77
C GLY A 12 -6.24 -6.08 -8.74
N ASP A 13 -6.46 -7.40 -8.74
CA ASP A 13 -5.43 -8.44 -8.59
C ASP A 13 -4.28 -8.28 -9.58
N LYS A 14 -4.61 -8.04 -10.86
CA LYS A 14 -3.60 -7.93 -11.90
C LYS A 14 -2.60 -6.81 -11.62
N ALA A 15 -3.09 -5.63 -11.23
CA ALA A 15 -2.22 -4.49 -10.93
C ALA A 15 -1.39 -4.75 -9.67
N VAL A 16 -1.99 -5.32 -8.62
CA VAL A 16 -1.25 -5.65 -7.39
C VAL A 16 -0.20 -6.72 -7.63
N GLN A 17 -0.49 -7.77 -8.40
CA GLN A 17 0.48 -8.80 -8.78
C GLN A 17 1.63 -8.22 -9.62
N GLU A 18 1.34 -7.33 -10.58
CA GLU A 18 2.38 -6.65 -11.37
C GLU A 18 3.31 -5.82 -10.48
N LEU A 19 2.76 -5.10 -9.49
CA LEU A 19 3.54 -4.34 -8.50
C LEU A 19 4.35 -5.26 -7.58
N ASN A 20 3.73 -6.32 -7.05
CA ASN A 20 4.37 -7.28 -6.16
C ASN A 20 5.56 -7.96 -6.87
N LYS A 21 5.37 -8.37 -8.12
CA LYS A 21 6.45 -8.92 -8.96
C LYS A 21 7.55 -7.88 -9.20
N LYS A 22 7.17 -6.65 -9.54
CA LYS A 22 8.13 -5.59 -9.89
C LYS A 22 9.01 -5.19 -8.71
N TYR A 23 8.46 -5.11 -7.50
CA TYR A 23 9.16 -4.52 -6.36
C TYR A 23 9.56 -5.51 -5.28
N LEU A 24 8.93 -6.69 -5.21
CA LEU A 24 9.21 -7.73 -4.22
C LEU A 24 9.65 -9.06 -4.87
N ASP A 25 9.75 -9.12 -6.20
CA ASP A 25 10.09 -10.34 -6.97
C ASP A 25 9.16 -11.53 -6.69
N ARG A 26 7.90 -11.22 -6.32
CA ARG A 26 6.85 -12.19 -6.02
C ARG A 26 5.77 -12.15 -7.10
N ASP A 27 5.69 -13.19 -7.93
CA ASP A 27 4.66 -13.32 -8.99
C ASP A 27 3.33 -13.84 -8.43
N THR A 28 2.83 -13.18 -7.39
CA THR A 28 1.57 -13.49 -6.71
C THR A 28 0.82 -12.21 -6.39
N THR A 29 -0.51 -12.29 -6.32
CA THR A 29 -1.34 -11.19 -5.80
C THR A 29 -1.30 -11.18 -4.26
N THR A 30 -1.53 -10.02 -3.66
CA THR A 30 -1.72 -9.83 -2.21
C THR A 30 -2.87 -8.86 -1.96
N ASP A 31 -3.28 -8.70 -0.72
CA ASP A 31 -4.34 -7.78 -0.28
C ASP A 31 -3.89 -6.31 -0.21
N VAL A 32 -2.68 -6.04 0.28
CA VAL A 32 -2.12 -4.68 0.39
C VAL A 32 -0.61 -4.65 0.09
N LEU A 33 -0.14 -3.55 -0.50
CA LEU A 33 1.27 -3.20 -0.63
C LEU A 33 1.53 -1.80 -0.09
N SER A 34 2.60 -1.65 0.70
CA SER A 34 3.01 -0.36 1.26
C SER A 34 4.38 0.07 0.73
N PHE A 35 4.46 1.32 0.28
CA PHE A 35 5.66 1.92 -0.31
C PHE A 35 6.11 3.13 0.53
N PRO A 36 6.95 2.94 1.55
CA PRO A 36 7.46 4.04 2.38
C PRO A 36 8.41 4.94 1.58
N ILE A 37 8.16 6.26 1.61
CA ILE A 37 8.97 7.27 0.91
C ILE A 37 9.64 8.23 1.89
N ASN A 38 8.93 8.70 2.92
CA ASN A 38 9.47 9.51 4.02
C ASN A 38 10.21 10.79 3.56
N GLU A 39 9.57 11.60 2.72
CA GLU A 39 10.19 12.76 2.07
C GLU A 39 9.45 14.08 2.36
N LYS A 40 10.21 15.12 2.74
CA LYS A 40 9.67 16.49 2.89
C LYS A 40 9.52 17.17 1.53
N GLN A 41 8.33 17.67 1.25
CA GLN A 41 7.97 18.34 0.00
C GLN A 41 8.29 19.85 0.04
N GLU A 42 8.30 20.49 -1.13
CA GLU A 42 8.60 21.93 -1.28
C GLU A 42 7.57 22.83 -0.57
N ASP A 43 6.31 22.39 -0.47
CA ASP A 43 5.24 23.09 0.23
C ASP A 43 5.30 22.94 1.77
N GLY A 44 6.30 22.20 2.26
CA GLY A 44 6.53 21.95 3.68
C GLY A 44 5.83 20.71 4.21
N SER A 45 4.95 20.05 3.44
CA SER A 45 4.31 18.79 3.84
C SER A 45 5.31 17.63 3.88
N TYR A 46 4.94 16.58 4.61
CA TYR A 46 5.73 15.36 4.73
C TYR A 46 5.01 14.19 4.06
N TYR A 47 5.56 13.69 2.96
CA TYR A 47 5.00 12.58 2.21
C TYR A 47 5.48 11.25 2.78
N LEU A 48 4.56 10.52 3.41
CA LEU A 48 4.88 9.27 4.10
C LEU A 48 5.04 8.11 3.10
N GLY A 49 4.17 8.04 2.09
CA GLY A 49 4.26 7.01 1.05
C GLY A 49 2.92 6.67 0.40
N ASP A 50 2.92 5.55 -0.32
CA ASP A 50 1.76 5.01 -1.02
C ASP A 50 1.27 3.70 -0.36
N VAL A 51 -0.05 3.55 -0.27
CA VAL A 51 -0.74 2.31 0.08
C VAL A 51 -1.57 1.86 -1.11
N VAL A 52 -1.33 0.64 -1.59
CA VAL A 52 -2.09 0.04 -2.70
C VAL A 52 -2.93 -1.10 -2.17
N VAL A 53 -4.25 -0.95 -2.24
CA VAL A 53 -5.24 -1.92 -1.75
C VAL A 53 -5.83 -2.70 -2.91
N ASN A 54 -5.89 -4.01 -2.75
CA ASN A 54 -6.51 -4.92 -3.69
C ASN A 54 -8.00 -5.11 -3.37
N LYS A 55 -8.85 -4.48 -4.18
CA LYS A 55 -10.32 -4.57 -4.07
C LYS A 55 -10.82 -6.01 -4.22
N GLU A 56 -10.21 -6.82 -5.10
CA GLU A 56 -10.68 -8.18 -5.35
C GLU A 56 -10.35 -9.10 -4.17
N GLN A 57 -9.22 -8.88 -3.49
CA GLN A 57 -8.94 -9.55 -2.21
C GLN A 57 -9.89 -9.09 -1.11
N ALA A 58 -10.14 -7.78 -0.97
CA ALA A 58 -11.08 -7.26 0.00
C ALA A 58 -12.50 -7.85 -0.19
N LEU A 59 -12.94 -8.00 -1.44
CA LEU A 59 -14.20 -8.69 -1.77
C LEU A 59 -14.20 -10.16 -1.32
N ARG A 60 -13.10 -10.89 -1.55
CA ARG A 60 -12.96 -12.28 -1.10
C ARG A 60 -12.93 -12.40 0.43
N GLN A 61 -12.27 -11.48 1.12
CA GLN A 61 -12.23 -11.43 2.58
C GLN A 61 -13.62 -11.10 3.15
N ALA A 62 -14.32 -10.11 2.60
CA ALA A 62 -15.67 -9.74 3.00
C ALA A 62 -16.64 -10.92 2.90
N ASP A 63 -16.64 -11.65 1.78
CA ASP A 63 -17.47 -12.85 1.60
C ASP A 63 -17.09 -13.97 2.59
N LYS A 64 -15.78 -14.19 2.79
CA LYS A 64 -15.26 -15.24 3.67
C LYS A 64 -15.58 -14.99 5.15
N TYR A 65 -15.48 -13.75 5.61
CA TYR A 65 -15.62 -13.38 7.02
C TYR A 65 -17.01 -12.82 7.35
N GLY A 66 -17.86 -12.59 6.34
CA GLY A 66 -19.20 -12.04 6.53
C GLY A 66 -19.20 -10.54 6.85
N ASN A 67 -18.18 -9.82 6.42
CA ASN A 67 -17.99 -8.39 6.66
C ASN A 67 -18.47 -7.55 5.47
N GLU A 68 -18.63 -6.25 5.70
CA GLU A 68 -18.80 -5.28 4.61
C GLU A 68 -17.46 -5.03 3.91
N VAL A 69 -17.48 -4.87 2.59
CA VAL A 69 -16.28 -4.59 1.80
C VAL A 69 -15.59 -3.30 2.25
N GLU A 70 -16.36 -2.31 2.69
CA GLU A 70 -15.83 -1.05 3.23
C GLU A 70 -15.04 -1.29 4.53
N THR A 71 -15.46 -2.24 5.37
CA THR A 71 -14.73 -2.64 6.58
C THR A 71 -13.38 -3.24 6.21
N GLU A 72 -13.36 -4.21 5.29
CA GLU A 72 -12.12 -4.87 4.84
C GLU A 72 -11.15 -3.86 4.21
N VAL A 73 -11.65 -2.98 3.33
CA VAL A 73 -10.82 -1.92 2.72
C VAL A 73 -10.27 -0.98 3.80
N SER A 74 -11.07 -0.61 4.80
CA SER A 74 -10.63 0.26 5.89
C SER A 74 -9.53 -0.39 6.73
N GLU A 75 -9.67 -1.68 7.03
CA GLU A 75 -8.65 -2.46 7.75
C GLU A 75 -7.36 -2.57 6.94
N LEU A 76 -7.44 -2.85 5.63
CA LEU A 76 -6.27 -2.92 4.75
C LEU A 76 -5.57 -1.57 4.61
N VAL A 77 -6.31 -0.46 4.52
CA VAL A 77 -5.71 0.89 4.52
C VAL A 77 -5.01 1.17 5.85
N ALA A 78 -5.66 0.88 6.99
CA ALA A 78 -5.07 1.07 8.31
C ALA A 78 -3.78 0.24 8.48
N HIS A 79 -3.83 -1.04 8.08
CA HIS A 79 -2.69 -1.93 8.05
C HIS A 79 -1.55 -1.39 7.17
N GLY A 80 -1.88 -0.97 5.95
CA GLY A 80 -0.90 -0.40 5.03
C GLY A 80 -0.21 0.86 5.58
N VAL A 81 -0.96 1.74 6.25
CA VAL A 81 -0.41 2.93 6.92
C VAL A 81 0.49 2.56 8.10
N LEU A 82 0.16 1.53 8.88
CA LEU A 82 1.02 1.03 9.96
C LEU A 82 2.40 0.59 9.43
N HIS A 83 2.45 -0.08 8.27
CA HIS A 83 3.73 -0.38 7.63
C HIS A 83 4.50 0.86 7.19
N LEU A 84 3.83 1.89 6.68
CA LEU A 84 4.49 3.14 6.34
C LEU A 84 5.15 3.80 7.56
N LEU A 85 4.60 3.58 8.75
CA LEU A 85 5.14 4.04 10.04
C LEU A 85 6.21 3.11 10.63
N GLY A 86 6.56 2.02 9.94
CA GLY A 86 7.53 1.03 10.41
C GLY A 86 7.00 0.11 11.52
N VAL A 87 5.68 0.04 11.69
CA VAL A 87 5.04 -0.93 12.58
C VAL A 87 4.81 -2.22 11.79
N HIS A 88 5.56 -3.26 12.16
CA HIS A 88 5.50 -4.59 11.55
C HIS A 88 5.06 -5.63 12.59
N HIS A 89 4.06 -6.43 12.25
CA HIS A 89 3.74 -7.74 12.80
C HIS A 89 4.69 -8.81 12.23
N HIS A 90 4.73 -9.97 12.89
CA HIS A 90 5.75 -11.01 12.70
C HIS A 90 5.78 -11.67 11.30
N ASP A 91 4.81 -11.39 10.43
CA ASP A 91 4.68 -11.95 9.07
C ASP A 91 4.78 -10.87 7.95
N ASP A 92 5.08 -9.61 8.28
CA ASP A 92 4.78 -8.43 7.43
C ASP A 92 5.84 -8.03 6.39
N ASP A 93 6.99 -8.71 6.36
CA ASP A 93 7.98 -8.53 5.27
C ASP A 93 7.40 -8.96 3.89
N GLU A 94 6.22 -9.59 3.88
CA GLU A 94 5.50 -9.92 2.67
C GLU A 94 4.85 -8.71 1.96
N HIS A 95 4.49 -7.66 2.72
CA HIS A 95 3.63 -6.57 2.23
C HIS A 95 4.33 -5.21 2.12
N THR A 96 5.53 -5.07 2.69
CA THR A 96 6.30 -3.82 2.66
C THR A 96 7.36 -3.84 1.57
N VAL A 97 7.30 -2.85 0.68
CA VAL A 97 8.28 -2.66 -0.39
C VAL A 97 9.50 -1.91 0.13
N HIS A 98 10.60 -2.64 0.29
CA HIS A 98 11.89 -2.11 0.71
C HIS A 98 12.77 -1.80 -0.52
N GLY A 99 12.65 -0.61 -1.09
CA GLY A 99 13.41 -0.22 -2.29
C GLY A 99 13.32 1.26 -2.59
N LYS A 100 14.35 1.81 -3.25
CA LYS A 100 14.42 3.25 -3.58
C LYS A 100 13.17 3.68 -4.37
N PRO A 101 12.65 4.89 -4.12
CA PRO A 101 11.45 5.39 -4.76
C PRO A 101 11.55 5.24 -6.27
N VAL A 102 10.44 4.83 -6.89
CA VAL A 102 10.24 5.05 -8.32
C VAL A 102 10.34 6.56 -8.50
N LYS A 103 11.41 7.04 -9.15
CA LYS A 103 11.40 8.40 -9.68
C LYS A 103 10.12 8.52 -10.48
N LYS A 104 9.24 9.46 -10.12
CA LYS A 104 8.15 9.87 -11.00
C LYS A 104 8.79 10.04 -12.38
N ASP A 105 8.36 9.24 -13.33
CA ASP A 105 8.72 9.45 -14.72
C ASP A 105 8.08 10.79 -15.06
N THR A 106 8.83 11.87 -14.92
CA THR A 106 8.49 13.19 -15.46
C THR A 106 8.63 13.10 -16.97
N GLY A 107 7.76 12.28 -17.56
CA GLY A 107 7.50 12.24 -18.98
C GLY A 107 6.62 13.44 -19.32
N GLN A 108 7.29 14.56 -19.60
CA GLN A 108 6.81 15.80 -20.23
C GLN A 108 5.78 16.65 -19.49
#